data_AF-A0A917TYR9-F1
#
_entry.id   AF-A0A917TYR9-F1
#
_cell.length_a   1.000
_cell.length_b   1.000
_cell.length_c   1.000
_cell.angle_alpha   90.00
_cell.angle_beta   90.00
_cell.angle_gamma   90.00
#
_symmetry.space_group_name_H-M   'P 1'
#
loop_
_entity.id
_entity.type
_entity.pdbx_description
1 polymer ?
#
loop_
_entity_poly.entity_id
_entity_poly.type
_entity_poly.pdbx_seq_one_letter_code
_entity_poly.pdbx_strand_id
1 'polypeptide(L)' 'MFLSILTVVAIYITIYCINYGRIVIKDGNKMGGIAIFCLIPFVIGSPIFFYIVD' A
#
# COMPACT_ATOMS: atom_id res chain seq x y z
N MET A 1 -0.69 21.29 1.34
CA MET A 1 0.47 20.76 2.11
C MET A 1 0.16 19.42 2.76
N PHE A 2 -0.93 19.29 3.53
CA PHE A 2 -1.32 18.03 4.19
C PHE A 2 -1.62 16.88 3.20
N LEU A 3 -2.38 17.16 2.13
CA LEU A 3 -2.68 16.21 1.04
C LEU A 3 -1.43 15.68 0.32
N SER A 4 -0.44 16.54 0.11
CA SER A 4 0.84 16.18 -0.51
C SER A 4 1.62 15.20 0.37
N ILE A 5 1.59 15.40 1.69
CA ILE A 5 2.25 14.53 2.67
C ILE A 5 1.56 13.16 2.71
N LEU A 6 0.22 13.14 2.74
CA LEU A 6 -0.58 11.89 2.69
C LEU A 6 -0.26 11.06 1.45
N THR A 7 -0.12 11.71 0.29
CA THR A 7 0.22 11.04 -0.97
C THR A 7 1.62 10.40 -0.91
N VAL A 8 2.61 11.13 -0.37
CA VAL A 8 3.98 10.62 -0.21
C VAL A 8 4.01 9.43 0.75
N VAL A 9 3.27 9.51 1.86
CA VAL A 9 3.16 8.41 2.84
C VAL A 9 2.48 7.18 2.21
N ALA A 10 1.41 7.36 1.44
CA ALA A 10 0.72 6.27 0.75
C ALA A 10 1.64 5.55 -0.25
N ILE A 11 2.46 6.30 -1.00
CA ILE A 11 3.47 5.74 -1.91
C ILE A 11 4.52 4.96 -1.12
N TYR A 12 5.01 5.50 0.00
CA TYR A 12 5.99 4.82 0.84
C TYR A 12 5.48 3.49 1.38
N ILE A 13 4.25 3.48 1.92
CA ILE A 13 3.59 2.27 2.42
C ILE A 13 3.40 1.26 1.28
N THR A 14 3.02 1.71 0.10
CA THR A 14 2.86 0.84 -1.08
C THR A 14 4.17 0.14 -1.45
N ILE A 15 5.28 0.88 -1.52
CA ILE A 15 6.61 0.33 -1.82
C ILE A 15 7.02 -0.69 -0.73
N TYR A 16 6.76 -0.37 0.53
CA TYR A 16 7.01 -1.27 1.65
C TYR A 16 6.21 -2.57 1.53
N CYS A 17 4.90 -2.50 1.26
CA CYS A 17 4.04 -3.66 1.05
C CYS A 17 4.51 -4.53 -0.13
N ILE A 18 4.96 -3.93 -1.23
CA ILE A 18 5.51 -4.68 -2.37
C ILE A 18 6.78 -5.45 -1.97
N ASN A 19 7.72 -4.78 -1.30
CA ASN A 19 8.97 -5.41 -0.89
C ASN A 19 8.74 -6.51 0.14
N TYR A 20 7.92 -6.23 1.15
CA TYR A 20 7.59 -7.19 2.20
C TYR A 20 6.79 -8.37 1.65
N GLY A 21 5.79 -8.12 0.80
CA GLY A 21 5.04 -9.17 0.11
C GLY A 21 5.94 -10.09 -0.71
N ARG A 22 6.95 -9.55 -1.41
CA ARG A 22 7.94 -10.36 -2.12
C ARG A 22 8.79 -11.23 -1.19
N ILE A 23 9.17 -10.72 -0.02
CA ILE A 23 9.92 -11.49 0.99
C ILE A 23 9.05 -12.64 1.50
N VAL A 24 7.82 -12.35 1.91
CA VAL A 24 6.88 -13.35 2.45
C VAL A 24 6.53 -14.45 1.43
N ILE A 25 6.41 -14.10 0.13
CA ILE A 25 6.24 -15.10 -0.94
C ILE A 25 7.48 -15.98 -1.09
N LYS A 26 8.68 -15.37 -1.02
CA LYS A 26 9.95 -16.09 -1.12
C LYS A 26 10.17 -17.04 0.07
N ASP A 27 9.69 -16.68 1.25
CA ASP A 27 9.75 -17.51 2.46
C ASP A 27 8.72 -18.67 2.45
N GLY A 28 8.01 -18.86 1.34
CA GLY A 28 7.07 -19.98 1.14
C GLY A 28 5.63 -19.67 1.55
N ASN A 29 5.38 -18.54 2.20
CA ASN A 29 4.03 -18.11 2.58
C ASN A 29 3.35 -17.32 1.46
N LYS A 30 3.00 -18.01 0.37
CA LYS A 30 2.38 -17.41 -0.81
C LYS A 30 1.05 -16.71 -0.51
N MET A 31 0.22 -17.26 0.37
CA MET A 31 -1.06 -16.66 0.75
C MET A 31 -0.87 -15.36 1.54
N GLY A 32 0.06 -15.34 2.50
CA GLY A 32 0.38 -14.12 3.26
C GLY A 32 0.90 -13.00 2.35
N GLY A 33 1.74 -13.34 1.38
CA GLY A 33 2.20 -12.41 0.36
C GLY A 33 1.07 -11.80 -0.47
N ILE A 34 0.17 -12.64 -0.99
CA ILE A 34 -0.99 -12.17 -1.78
C ILE A 34 -1.91 -11.27 -0.95
N ALA A 35 -2.14 -11.60 0.32
CA ALA A 35 -2.92 -10.75 1.22
C ALA A 35 -2.30 -9.34 1.36
N ILE A 36 -0.97 -9.24 1.44
CA ILE A 36 -0.26 -7.96 1.48
C ILE A 36 -0.43 -7.19 0.17
N PHE A 37 -0.39 -7.86 -0.99
CA PHE A 37 -0.64 -7.20 -2.27
C PHE A 37 -2.08 -6.68 -2.39
N CYS A 38 -3.07 -7.39 -1.84
CA CYS A 38 -4.46 -6.94 -1.82
C CYS A 38 -4.68 -5.65 -1.00
N LEU A 39 -3.78 -5.30 -0.07
CA LEU A 39 -3.87 -4.06 0.71
C LEU A 39 -3.45 -2.81 -0.08
N ILE A 40 -2.62 -2.97 -1.10
CA ILE A 40 -2.09 -1.86 -1.92
C ILE A 40 -3.20 -0.97 -2.53
N PRO A 41 -4.25 -1.50 -3.20
CA PRO A 41 -5.31 -0.66 -3.75
C PRO A 41 -6.08 0.13 -2.68
N PHE A 42 -6.18 -0.36 -1.43
CA PHE A 42 -6.79 0.39 -0.33
C PHE A 42 -5.89 1.54 0.16
N VAL A 43 -4.57 1.31 0.21
CA VAL A 43 -3.60 2.34 0.60
C VAL A 43 -3.54 3.46 -0.44
N ILE A 44 -3.58 3.13 -1.74
CA ILE A 44 -3.59 4.11 -2.82
C ILE A 44 -4.97 4.78 -2.95
N GLY A 45 -6.05 4.04 -2.67
CA GLY A 45 -7.41 4.58 -2.68
C GLY A 45 -7.69 5.59 -1.57
N SER A 46 -7.00 5.48 -0.43
CA SER A 46 -7.13 6.41 0.70
C SER A 46 -6.92 7.89 0.32
N PRO A 47 -5.79 8.30 -0.27
CA PRO A 47 -5.62 9.69 -0.70
C PRO A 47 -6.66 10.09 -1.75
N ILE A 48 -7.04 9.20 -2.68
CA ILE A 48 -8.04 9.48 -3.72
C ILE A 48 -9.43 9.77 -3.10
N PHE A 49 -9.86 8.98 -2.13
CA PHE A 49 -11.09 9.24 -1.38
C PHE A 49 -11.04 10.57 -0.64
N PHE A 50 -9.89 10.88 -0.03
CA PHE A 50 -9.68 12.16 0.64
C PHE A 50 -9.71 13.35 -0.34
N TYR A 51 -9.25 13.17 -1.59
CA TYR A 51 -9.31 14.20 -2.65
C TYR A 51 -10.71 14.43 -3.23
N ILE A 52 -11.62 13.46 -3.09
CA ILE A 52 -12.99 13.54 -3.65
C ILE A 52 -14.01 14.01 -2.60
N VAL A 53 -13.74 13.75 -1.32
CA VAL A 53 -14.66 14.04 -0.21
C VAL A 53 -14.45 15.45 0.39
N ASP A 54 -13.27 16.05 0.23
CA ASP A 54 -12.97 17.47 0.54
C ASP A 54 -13.14 18.36 -0.70
#